data_AF-A0A838XV47-F1
#
_entry.id   AF-A0A838XV47-F1
#
_cell.length_a   1.000
_cell.length_b   1.000
_cell.length_c   1.000
_cell.angle_alpha   90.00
_cell.angle_beta   90.00
_cell.angle_gamma   90.00
#
_symmetry.space_group_name_H-M   'P 1'
#
loop_
_entity.id
_entity.type
_entity.pdbx_description
1 polymer ?
#
loop_
_entity_poly.entity_id
_entity_poly.type
_entity_poly.pdbx_seq_one_letter_code
_entity_poly.pdbx_strand_id
1 'polypeptide(L)'
;MEPYSFDKRVENLIKSYFADNKNVSYNIDAENINIHLIEVNNVDCASLDVQKIDGYFKIYFWDGYSQSEVIEVNSEKDAAKTIKRFLKKLVKILNR
;
A
#
# COMPACT_ATOMS: atom_id res chain seq x y z
N MET A 1 14.97 -20.40 -10.67
CA MET A 1 14.65 -19.46 -9.58
C MET A 1 13.18 -19.61 -9.27
N GLU A 2 12.83 -19.93 -8.03
CA GLU A 2 11.42 -19.88 -7.64
C GLU A 2 10.92 -18.44 -7.65
N PRO A 3 9.66 -18.20 -8.04
CA PRO A 3 9.09 -16.86 -7.99
C PRO A 3 9.01 -16.38 -6.55
N TYR A 4 9.33 -15.10 -6.32
CA TYR A 4 9.11 -14.46 -5.03
C TYR A 4 7.64 -14.60 -4.58
N SER A 5 7.41 -14.81 -3.28
CA SER A 5 6.07 -14.75 -2.68
C SER A 5 5.41 -13.40 -2.94
N PHE A 6 4.08 -13.34 -2.87
CA PHE A 6 3.34 -12.08 -3.03
C PHE A 6 3.86 -10.99 -2.09
N ASP A 7 4.04 -11.30 -0.82
CA ASP A 7 4.55 -10.37 0.19
C ASP A 7 5.94 -9.84 -0.18
N LYS A 8 6.84 -10.71 -0.64
CA LYS A 8 8.18 -10.28 -1.02
C LYS A 8 8.16 -9.38 -2.26
N ARG A 9 7.28 -9.66 -3.22
CA ARG A 9 7.09 -8.79 -4.40
C ARG A 9 6.51 -7.43 -4.00
N VAL A 10 5.55 -7.40 -3.09
CA VAL A 10 4.97 -6.14 -2.60
C VAL A 10 6.00 -5.35 -1.80
N GLU A 11 6.77 -6.00 -0.91
CA GLU A 11 7.85 -5.36 -0.16
C GLU A 11 8.87 -4.70 -1.10
N ASN A 12 9.34 -5.43 -2.12
CA ASN A 12 10.27 -4.90 -3.11
C ASN A 12 9.67 -3.73 -3.89
N LEU A 13 8.36 -3.78 -4.20
CA LEU A 13 7.66 -2.69 -4.86
C LEU A 13 7.62 -1.45 -3.95
N ILE A 14 7.26 -1.58 -2.67
CA ILE A 14 7.26 -0.47 -1.71
C ILE A 14 8.66 0.15 -1.61
N LYS A 15 9.70 -0.67 -1.45
CA LYS A 15 11.09 -0.21 -1.41
C LYS A 15 11.49 0.54 -2.68
N SER A 16 11.04 0.09 -3.86
CA SER A 16 11.31 0.81 -5.12
C SER A 16 10.72 2.23 -5.19
N TYR A 17 9.71 2.53 -4.37
CA TYR A 17 9.10 3.86 -4.28
C TYR A 17 9.63 4.70 -3.10
N PHE A 18 10.03 4.07 -1.99
CA PHE A 18 10.25 4.77 -0.72
C PHE A 18 11.52 4.37 0.06
N ALA A 19 12.49 3.67 -0.55
CA ALA A 19 13.66 3.09 0.15
C ALA A 19 14.33 4.02 1.19
N ASP A 20 14.39 5.33 0.92
CA ASP A 20 15.05 6.31 1.79
C ASP A 20 14.10 7.38 2.38
N ASN A 21 12.78 7.18 2.24
CA ASN A 21 11.82 8.19 2.65
C ASN A 21 11.40 8.02 4.12
N LYS A 22 11.89 8.90 4.98
CA LYS A 22 11.55 8.90 6.43
C LYS A 22 10.10 9.26 6.73
N ASN A 23 9.37 9.79 5.75
CA ASN A 23 7.98 10.21 5.91
C ASN A 23 7.01 9.11 5.44
N VAL A 24 7.47 7.87 5.32
CA VAL A 24 6.64 6.71 4.98
C VAL A 24 6.98 5.57 5.94
N SER A 25 5.95 4.97 6.50
CA SER A 25 6.05 3.75 7.31
C SER A 25 5.18 2.66 6.70
N TYR A 26 5.64 1.42 6.78
CA TYR A 26 4.88 0.28 6.29
C TYR A 26 5.11 -0.96 7.14
N ASN A 27 4.11 -1.83 7.19
CA ASN A 27 4.15 -3.15 7.79
C ASN A 27 3.59 -4.18 6.81
N ILE A 28 4.19 -5.37 6.78
CA ILE A 28 3.70 -6.53 6.04
C ILE A 28 3.69 -7.69 7.02
N ASP A 29 2.51 -8.21 7.32
CA ASP A 29 2.32 -9.43 8.09
C ASP A 29 1.56 -10.48 7.25
N ALA A 30 1.16 -11.60 7.85
CA ALA A 30 0.51 -12.68 7.12
C ALA A 30 -0.85 -12.26 6.51
N GLU A 31 -1.61 -11.42 7.21
CA GLU A 31 -2.99 -11.07 6.87
C GLU A 31 -3.11 -9.68 6.27
N ASN A 32 -2.15 -8.79 6.53
CA ASN A 32 -2.26 -7.37 6.21
C ASN A 32 -0.99 -6.79 5.58
N ILE A 33 -1.19 -5.76 4.78
CA ILE A 33 -0.14 -4.84 4.34
C ILE A 33 -0.64 -3.43 4.61
N ASN A 34 0.07 -2.67 5.44
CA ASN A 34 -0.29 -1.31 5.80
C ASN A 34 0.83 -0.37 5.38
N ILE A 35 0.48 0.77 4.80
CA ILE A 35 1.40 1.83 4.41
C ILE A 35 0.75 3.15 4.78
N HIS A 36 1.48 4.03 5.47
CA HIS A 36 0.98 5.36 5.81
C HIS A 36 2.09 6.40 5.67
N LEU A 37 1.69 7.60 5.25
CA LEU A 37 2.56 8.76 5.29
C LEU A 37 2.69 9.26 6.73
N ILE A 38 3.81 9.88 7.06
CA ILE A 38 4.09 10.47 8.36
C ILE A 38 4.15 11.98 8.18
N GLU A 39 3.27 12.70 8.87
CA GLU A 39 3.25 14.17 8.93
C GLU A 39 3.11 14.60 10.39
N VAL A 40 3.94 15.55 10.84
CA VAL A 40 4.02 15.95 12.26
C VAL A 40 2.71 16.55 12.78
N ASN A 41 1.92 17.17 11.91
CA ASN A 41 0.72 17.93 12.28
C ASN A 41 -0.58 17.32 11.73
N ASN A 42 -0.52 16.14 11.10
CA ASN A 42 -1.69 15.47 10.55
C ASN A 42 -1.76 14.04 11.09
N VAL A 43 -2.80 13.76 11.87
CA VAL A 43 -3.04 12.43 12.44
C VAL A 43 -3.68 11.50 11.40
N ASP A 44 -4.34 12.09 10.40
CA ASP A 44 -5.11 11.38 9.39
C ASP A 44 -4.38 11.44 8.04
N CYS A 45 -3.13 10.98 8.03
CA CYS A 45 -2.31 10.95 6.84
C CYS A 45 -2.84 9.96 5.79
N ALA A 46 -2.48 10.21 4.53
CA ALA A 46 -2.79 9.28 3.45
C ALA A 46 -2.22 7.88 3.73
N SER A 47 -3.03 6.85 3.50
CA SER A 47 -2.70 5.46 3.78
C SER A 47 -3.15 4.50 2.67
N LEU A 48 -2.56 3.31 2.70
CA LEU A 48 -2.96 2.16 1.90
C LEU A 48 -2.96 0.93 2.82
N ASP A 49 -4.12 0.30 2.93
CA ASP A 49 -4.32 -0.91 3.72
C ASP A 49 -4.82 -2.04 2.83
N VAL A 50 -4.19 -3.20 2.92
CA VAL A 50 -4.53 -4.41 2.15
C VAL A 50 -4.83 -5.51 3.14
N GLN A 51 -6.04 -6.04 3.11
CA GLN A 51 -6.42 -7.25 3.83
C GLN A 51 -6.34 -8.44 2.88
N LYS A 52 -5.64 -9.49 3.28
CA LYS A 52 -5.51 -10.76 2.59
C LYS A 52 -6.53 -11.72 3.20
N ILE A 53 -7.62 -11.95 2.49
CA ILE A 53 -8.73 -12.78 2.94
C ILE A 53 -8.73 -14.05 2.09
N ASP A 54 -9.25 -15.15 2.62
CA ASP A 54 -9.33 -16.39 1.85
C ASP A 54 -10.11 -16.17 0.54
N GLY A 55 -9.43 -16.39 -0.59
CA GLY A 55 -9.96 -16.19 -1.93
C GLY A 55 -9.93 -14.77 -2.51
N TYR A 56 -9.60 -13.71 -1.74
CA TYR A 56 -9.54 -12.34 -2.28
C TYR A 56 -8.74 -11.34 -1.44
N PHE A 57 -8.41 -10.19 -2.04
CA PHE A 57 -7.75 -9.07 -1.39
C PHE A 57 -8.70 -7.89 -1.31
N LYS A 58 -8.78 -7.27 -0.14
CA LYS A 58 -9.52 -6.02 0.05
C LYS A 58 -8.55 -4.87 0.28
N ILE A 59 -8.56 -3.91 -0.64
CA ILE A 59 -7.56 -2.85 -0.70
C ILE A 59 -8.26 -1.52 -0.46
N TYR A 60 -7.88 -0.86 0.63
CA TYR A 60 -8.36 0.43 1.08
C TYR A 60 -7.30 1.47 0.81
N PHE A 61 -7.67 2.57 0.14
CA PHE A 61 -6.83 3.73 -0.03
C PHE A 61 -7.51 4.93 0.61
N TRP A 62 -6.76 5.65 1.44
CA TRP A 62 -7.18 6.90 2.06
C TRP A 62 -6.24 8.01 1.63
N ASP A 63 -6.80 9.14 1.18
CA ASP A 63 -5.99 10.26 0.68
C ASP A 63 -5.56 11.26 1.77
N GLY A 64 -5.97 11.02 3.02
CA GLY A 64 -5.70 11.89 4.16
C GLY A 64 -6.64 13.09 4.30
N TYR A 65 -7.76 13.09 3.57
CA TYR A 65 -8.74 14.17 3.61
C TYR A 65 -10.18 13.64 3.67
N SER A 66 -10.72 13.20 2.53
CA SER A 66 -12.15 12.86 2.42
C SER A 66 -12.43 11.76 1.41
N GLN A 67 -11.44 11.37 0.61
CA GLN A 67 -11.63 10.39 -0.45
C GLN A 67 -11.05 9.04 -0.04
N SER A 68 -11.95 8.07 0.13
CA SER A 68 -11.60 6.67 0.30
C SER A 68 -11.94 5.85 -0.94
N GLU A 69 -11.03 4.98 -1.38
CA GLU A 69 -11.31 3.95 -2.38
C GLU A 69 -11.20 2.57 -1.74
N VAL A 70 -12.19 1.70 -1.99
CA VAL A 70 -12.15 0.29 -1.58
C VAL A 70 -12.27 -0.58 -2.82
N ILE A 71 -11.33 -1.51 -2.99
CA ILE A 71 -11.26 -2.39 -4.15
C ILE A 71 -11.07 -3.83 -3.69
N GLU A 72 -11.90 -4.71 -4.24
CA GLU A 72 -11.81 -6.15 -4.03
C GLU A 72 -11.29 -6.81 -5.31
N VAL A 73 -10.31 -7.70 -5.16
CA VAL A 73 -9.70 -8.45 -6.26
C VAL A 73 -9.39 -9.87 -5.85
N ASN A 74 -9.60 -10.82 -6.75
CA ASN A 74 -9.51 -12.26 -6.43
C ASN A 74 -8.16 -12.87 -6.87
N SER A 75 -7.21 -12.04 -7.29
CA SER A 75 -5.91 -12.50 -7.76
C SER A 75 -4.77 -11.64 -7.24
N GLU A 76 -3.64 -12.28 -6.92
CA GLU A 76 -2.42 -11.58 -6.54
C GLU A 76 -1.95 -10.59 -7.62
N LYS A 77 -2.19 -10.91 -8.90
CA LYS A 77 -1.81 -10.08 -10.04
C LYS A 77 -2.57 -8.76 -10.03
N ASP A 78 -3.88 -8.82 -9.83
CA ASP A 78 -4.74 -7.64 -9.79
C ASP A 78 -4.52 -6.86 -8.49
N ALA A 79 -4.26 -7.55 -7.37
CA ALA A 79 -3.84 -6.92 -6.12
C ALA A 79 -2.56 -6.12 -6.30
N ALA A 80 -1.50 -6.72 -6.86
CA ALA A 80 -0.24 -6.04 -7.11
C ALA A 80 -0.39 -4.83 -8.05
N LYS A 81 -1.26 -4.94 -9.07
CA LYS A 81 -1.56 -3.82 -9.99
C LYS A 81 -2.25 -2.66 -9.26
N THR A 82 -3.21 -2.97 -8.41
CA THR A 82 -3.95 -1.99 -7.60
C THR A 82 -3.06 -1.33 -6.56
N ILE A 83 -2.26 -2.12 -5.83
CA ILE A 83 -1.25 -1.62 -4.88
C ILE A 83 -0.30 -0.66 -5.60
N LYS A 84 0.30 -1.06 -6.74
CA LYS A 84 1.19 -0.19 -7.53
C LYS A 84 0.53 1.13 -7.92
N ARG A 85 -0.76 1.11 -8.28
CA ARG A 85 -1.52 2.32 -8.62
C ARG A 85 -1.65 3.24 -7.41
N PHE A 86 -1.95 2.70 -6.24
CA PHE A 86 -2.08 3.49 -5.00
C PHE A 86 -0.75 3.97 -4.44
N LEU A 87 0.33 3.20 -4.57
CA LEU A 87 1.68 3.68 -4.26
C LEU A 87 2.04 4.93 -5.07
N LYS A 88 1.70 4.96 -6.38
CA LYS A 88 1.89 6.16 -7.20
C LYS A 88 1.06 7.35 -6.71
N LYS A 89 -0.12 7.12 -6.12
CA LYS A 89 -0.93 8.20 -5.53
C LYS A 89 -0.27 8.72 -4.25
N LEU A 90 0.19 7.82 -3.36
CA LEU A 90 0.94 8.20 -2.16
C LEU A 90 2.18 9.03 -2.49
N VAL A 91 2.97 8.63 -3.49
CA VAL A 91 4.13 9.42 -3.96
C VAL A 91 3.72 10.82 -4.42
N LYS A 92 2.59 10.95 -5.11
CA LYS A 92 2.10 12.28 -5.53
C LYS A 92 1.70 13.14 -4.33
N ILE A 93 1.05 12.55 -3.32
CA ILE A 93 0.65 13.26 -2.09
C ILE A 93 1.89 13.71 -1.32
N LEU A 94 2.87 12.82 -1.18
CA LEU A 94 4.12 13.08 -0.47
C LEU A 94 4.98 14.19 -1.08
N ASN A 95 4.83 14.42 -2.40
CA ASN A 95 5.56 15.45 -3.14
C ASN A 95 4.73 16.72 -3.39
N ARG A 96 3.53 16.86 -2.80
CA ARG A 96 2.76 18.11 -2.82
C ARG A 96 3.37 19.13 -1.88
#